data_AF-A0A940L336-F1
#
_entry.id   AF-A0A940L336-F1
#
_cell.length_a   1.000
_cell.length_b   1.000
_cell.length_c   1.000
_cell.angle_alpha   90.00
_cell.angle_beta   90.00
_cell.angle_gamma   90.00
#
_symmetry.space_group_name_H-M   'P 1'
#
loop_
_entity.id
_entity.type
_entity.pdbx_description
1 polymer ?
#
loop_
_entity_poly.entity_id
_entity_poly.type
_entity_poly.pdbx_seq_one_letter_code
_entity_poly.pdbx_strand_id
1 'polypeptide(L)'
;KADLEREQAALVAHRQISAEEKTTHDEEVQKLKVLLAENTQSEQALKAMIDELTKKNASVEEHSKKLQEKQAHLSLEVKDLETKKDHLFKEFEAQKIFLNEKLEKEKSQIARSEEERLEDMRLEMSKRLQKMEQDLIEDVMSKRLSMIKDIHMAVEREAVKVMTVADWNKVSQQIQTQIQEAVEGRVASISQSSATTTKPVDIVKKRKTEKLRWTTMGLAMGALAYFATQVVLEQVKRDNNPLQSRAVAEAKKRQEDLERRRFNPPQAEEVKDSYTDSVIYTRNFAEIYADQEYQQRLYKATAQYLLKTWRIDEDRSLQVLAASNALVKELQDRKVKIHPDFIKDGLDKMRLFESQTVSRMKDILGSEVRLESFRRFEKNFYRDEVHRRRMAQH
;
A
#
# COMPACT_ATOMS: atom_id res chain seq x y z
N LYS A 1 84.37 -7.42 105.26
CA LYS A 1 84.90 -7.62 103.88
C LYS A 1 83.86 -8.33 103.01
N ALA A 2 83.32 -9.47 103.45
CA ALA A 2 82.19 -10.14 102.77
C ALA A 2 80.89 -9.31 102.68
N ASP A 3 80.55 -8.49 103.68
CA ASP A 3 79.35 -7.64 103.62
C ASP A 3 79.52 -6.43 102.69
N LEU A 4 80.74 -5.91 102.54
CA LEU A 4 81.05 -4.80 101.62
C LEU A 4 81.02 -5.26 100.16
N GLU A 5 81.41 -6.52 99.90
CA GLU A 5 81.32 -7.15 98.57
C GLU A 5 79.87 -7.47 98.18
N ARG A 6 78.99 -7.82 99.14
CA ARG A 6 77.55 -7.99 98.89
C ARG A 6 76.84 -6.66 98.62
N GLU A 7 77.19 -5.60 99.34
CA GLU A 7 76.62 -4.27 99.13
C GLU A 7 77.06 -3.67 97.79
N GLN A 8 78.31 -3.89 97.37
CA GLN A 8 78.79 -3.51 96.03
C GLN A 8 78.13 -4.35 94.92
N ALA A 9 77.92 -5.65 95.12
CA ALA A 9 77.20 -6.50 94.17
C ALA A 9 75.72 -6.10 94.03
N ALA A 10 75.06 -5.73 95.12
CA ALA A 10 73.68 -5.22 95.10
C ALA A 10 73.57 -3.86 94.40
N LEU A 11 74.54 -2.96 94.60
CA LEU A 11 74.62 -1.67 93.90
C LEU A 11 74.88 -1.82 92.40
N VAL A 12 75.72 -2.79 92.00
CA VAL A 12 75.96 -3.10 90.58
C VAL A 12 74.72 -3.73 89.95
N ALA A 13 74.04 -4.67 90.63
CA ALA A 13 72.80 -5.26 90.15
C ALA A 13 71.67 -4.22 90.04
N HIS A 14 71.52 -3.31 91.00
CA HIS A 14 70.53 -2.23 90.93
C HIS A 14 70.86 -1.23 89.81
N ARG A 15 72.14 -0.96 89.52
CA ARG A 15 72.55 -0.15 88.37
C ARG A 15 72.30 -0.85 87.04
N GLN A 16 72.46 -2.17 86.98
CA GLN A 16 72.16 -2.98 85.80
C GLN A 16 70.65 -3.05 85.54
N ILE A 17 69.84 -3.34 86.56
CA ILE A 17 68.37 -3.35 86.46
C ILE A 17 67.84 -1.97 86.07
N SER A 18 68.35 -0.89 86.68
CA SER A 18 67.94 0.47 86.33
C SER A 18 68.42 0.90 84.92
N ALA A 19 69.53 0.36 84.44
CA ALA A 19 69.99 0.59 83.06
C ALA A 19 69.14 -0.20 82.06
N GLU A 20 68.81 -1.46 82.37
CA GLU A 20 67.93 -2.31 81.57
C GLU A 20 66.51 -1.72 81.49
N GLU A 21 65.94 -1.28 82.61
CA GLU A 21 64.64 -0.58 82.66
C GLU A 21 64.63 0.73 81.88
N LYS A 22 65.74 1.49 81.88
CA LYS A 22 65.86 2.69 81.05
C LYS A 22 65.94 2.34 79.57
N THR A 23 66.68 1.30 79.20
CA THR A 23 66.77 0.87 77.80
C THR A 23 65.45 0.33 77.27
N THR A 24 64.70 -0.46 78.06
CA THR A 24 63.37 -0.95 77.67
C THR A 24 62.37 0.19 77.58
N HIS A 25 62.41 1.15 78.51
CA HIS A 25 61.55 2.33 78.44
C HIS A 25 61.87 3.22 77.22
N ASP A 26 63.14 3.42 76.89
CA ASP A 26 63.56 4.17 75.71
C ASP A 26 63.12 3.47 74.41
N GLU A 27 63.21 2.14 74.35
CA GLU A 27 62.70 1.34 73.22
C GLU A 27 61.17 1.45 73.07
N GLU A 28 60.41 1.41 74.18
CA GLU A 28 58.96 1.58 74.16
C GLU A 28 58.56 3.01 73.72
N VAL A 29 59.26 4.02 74.22
CA VAL A 29 59.07 5.42 73.80
C VAL A 29 59.38 5.59 72.32
N GLN A 30 60.42 4.93 71.79
CA GLN A 30 60.71 4.93 70.35
C GLN A 30 59.61 4.25 69.54
N LYS A 31 59.13 3.07 69.98
CA LYS A 31 58.01 2.37 69.32
C LYS A 31 56.74 3.22 69.30
N LEU A 32 56.41 3.88 70.42
CA LEU A 32 55.25 4.78 70.49
C LEU A 32 55.39 5.99 69.59
N LYS A 33 56.61 6.56 69.45
CA LYS A 33 56.87 7.65 68.50
C LYS A 33 56.68 7.23 67.05
N VAL A 34 57.15 6.03 66.68
CA VAL A 34 56.94 5.47 65.33
C VAL A 34 55.45 5.25 65.06
N LEU A 35 54.72 4.62 65.99
CA LEU A 35 53.28 4.42 65.86
C LEU A 35 52.50 5.73 65.77
N LEU A 36 52.90 6.76 66.51
CA LEU A 36 52.29 8.08 66.44
C LEU A 36 52.58 8.78 65.10
N ALA A 37 53.78 8.62 64.55
CA ALA A 37 54.11 9.09 63.21
C ALA A 37 53.30 8.36 62.11
N GLU A 38 53.16 7.04 62.21
CA GLU A 38 52.33 6.24 61.29
C GLU A 38 50.85 6.62 61.36
N ASN A 39 50.31 6.79 62.58
CA ASN A 39 48.93 7.23 62.77
C ASN A 39 48.69 8.64 62.23
N THR A 40 49.60 9.59 62.47
CA THR A 40 49.46 10.94 61.93
C THR A 40 49.56 10.97 60.40
N GLN A 41 50.41 10.13 59.80
CA GLN A 41 50.47 9.97 58.35
C GLN A 41 49.17 9.36 57.79
N SER A 42 48.62 8.35 58.47
CA SER A 42 47.33 7.73 58.12
C SER A 42 46.17 8.74 58.21
N GLU A 43 46.11 9.55 59.27
CA GLU A 43 45.12 10.60 59.43
C GLU A 43 45.21 11.66 58.33
N GLN A 44 46.42 12.05 57.92
CA GLN A 44 46.62 12.98 56.81
C GLN A 44 46.17 12.38 55.48
N ALA A 45 46.48 11.09 55.24
CA ALA A 45 46.03 10.39 54.04
C ALA A 45 44.50 10.26 53.98
N LEU A 46 43.85 9.95 55.09
CA LEU A 46 42.39 9.89 55.19
C LEU A 46 41.74 11.26 54.97
N LYS A 47 42.31 12.34 55.52
CA LYS A 47 41.83 13.72 55.28
C LYS A 47 41.94 14.10 53.80
N ALA A 48 43.07 13.81 53.16
CA ALA A 48 43.24 14.05 51.73
C ALA A 48 42.22 13.26 50.89
N MET A 49 41.94 12.01 51.27
CA MET A 49 40.93 11.19 50.59
C MET A 49 39.51 11.73 50.77
N ILE A 50 39.16 12.22 51.97
CA ILE A 50 37.86 12.88 52.23
C ILE A 50 37.74 14.16 51.39
N ASP A 51 38.80 14.97 51.31
CA ASP A 51 38.81 16.19 50.50
C ASP A 51 38.67 15.88 48.99
N GLU A 52 39.26 14.78 48.51
CA GLU A 52 39.09 14.34 47.14
C GLU A 52 37.65 13.84 46.87
N LEU A 53 37.08 13.07 47.79
CA LEU A 53 35.71 12.57 47.69
C LEU A 53 34.68 13.69 47.74
N THR A 54 34.87 14.70 48.59
CA THR A 54 33.98 15.87 48.66
C THR A 54 34.02 16.68 47.36
N LYS A 55 35.21 16.87 46.76
CA LYS A 55 35.34 17.50 45.44
C LYS A 55 34.65 16.70 44.33
N LYS A 56 34.81 15.37 44.33
CA LYS A 56 34.13 14.48 43.39
C LYS A 56 32.61 14.55 43.55
N ASN A 57 32.10 14.53 44.78
CA ASN A 57 30.67 14.66 45.04
C ASN A 57 30.11 16.01 44.57
N ALA A 58 30.81 17.12 44.83
CA ALA A 58 30.40 18.44 44.34
C ALA A 58 30.33 18.49 42.80
N SER A 59 31.31 17.89 42.11
CA SER A 59 31.32 17.79 40.65
C SER A 59 30.15 16.93 40.13
N VAL A 60 29.86 15.80 40.77
CA VAL A 60 28.73 14.93 40.40
C VAL A 60 27.39 15.65 40.61
N GLU A 61 27.22 16.40 41.70
CA GLU A 61 26.02 17.21 41.93
C GLU A 61 25.84 18.28 40.87
N GLU A 62 26.91 18.97 40.47
CA GLU A 62 26.87 19.96 39.39
C GLU A 62 26.46 19.32 38.05
N HIS A 63 27.03 18.16 37.72
CA HIS A 63 26.65 17.41 36.53
C HIS A 63 25.19 16.92 36.58
N SER A 64 24.72 16.47 37.74
CA SER A 64 23.33 16.07 37.94
C SER A 64 22.37 17.24 37.71
N LYS A 65 22.67 18.43 38.23
CA LYS A 65 21.88 19.64 38.00
C LYS A 65 21.84 20.03 36.52
N LYS A 66 23.00 20.03 35.83
CA LYS A 66 23.06 20.30 34.38
C LYS A 66 22.26 19.30 33.55
N LEU A 67 22.28 18.02 33.93
CA LEU A 67 21.46 17.00 33.27
C LEU A 67 19.97 17.22 33.50
N GLN A 68 19.57 17.60 34.73
CA GLN A 68 18.18 17.90 35.06
C GLN A 68 17.66 19.13 34.28
N GLU A 69 18.47 20.17 34.14
CA GLU A 69 18.15 21.35 33.32
C GLU A 69 17.98 20.98 31.84
N LYS A 70 18.89 20.17 31.28
CA LYS A 70 18.77 19.66 29.91
C LYS A 70 17.52 18.80 29.72
N GLN A 71 17.19 17.96 30.69
CA GLN A 71 15.99 17.14 30.64
C GLN A 71 14.71 18.00 30.66
N ALA A 72 14.68 19.05 31.48
CA ALA A 72 13.56 20.00 31.50
C ALA A 72 13.43 20.74 30.17
N HIS A 73 14.54 21.19 29.57
CA HIS A 73 14.55 21.84 28.27
C HIS A 73 14.02 20.93 27.15
N LEU A 74 14.55 19.70 27.05
CA LEU A 74 14.08 18.71 26.08
C LEU A 74 12.60 18.38 26.28
N SER A 75 12.12 18.32 27.53
CA SER A 75 10.70 18.10 27.81
C SER A 75 9.81 19.24 27.34
N LEU A 76 10.28 20.49 27.35
CA LEU A 76 9.55 21.64 26.80
C LEU A 76 9.53 21.58 25.28
N GLU A 77 10.67 21.31 24.64
CA GLU A 77 10.76 21.17 23.18
C GLU A 77 9.86 20.06 22.64
N VAL A 78 9.77 18.92 23.34
CA VAL A 78 8.86 17.83 22.97
C VAL A 78 7.40 18.30 22.99
N LYS A 79 6.98 19.02 24.03
CA LYS A 79 5.61 19.58 24.11
C LYS A 79 5.34 20.61 23.00
N ASP A 80 6.31 21.46 22.69
CA ASP A 80 6.19 22.42 21.59
C ASP A 80 6.10 21.74 20.22
N LEU A 81 6.82 20.64 20.02
CA LEU A 81 6.71 19.83 18.81
C LEU A 81 5.38 19.08 18.73
N GLU A 82 4.87 18.57 19.86
CA GLU A 82 3.56 17.92 19.92
C GLU A 82 2.43 18.90 19.59
N THR A 83 2.46 20.12 20.14
CA THR A 83 1.46 21.15 19.82
C THR A 83 1.52 21.60 18.36
N LYS A 84 2.72 21.77 17.79
CA LYS A 84 2.89 22.03 16.35
C LYS A 84 2.38 20.90 15.48
N LYS A 85 2.65 19.65 15.87
CA LYS A 85 2.14 18.45 15.20
C LYS A 85 0.61 18.46 15.20
N ASP A 86 -0.02 18.66 16.35
CA ASP A 86 -1.48 18.69 16.47
C ASP A 86 -2.12 19.82 15.66
N HIS A 87 -1.46 20.99 15.60
CA HIS A 87 -1.90 22.09 14.76
C HIS A 87 -1.85 21.74 13.27
N LEU A 88 -0.74 21.17 12.79
CA LEU A 88 -0.59 20.73 11.40
C LEU A 88 -1.59 19.62 11.03
N PHE A 89 -1.89 18.70 11.96
CA PHE A 89 -2.93 17.69 11.73
C PHE A 89 -4.31 18.32 11.57
N LYS A 90 -4.67 19.31 12.40
CA LYS A 90 -5.95 20.04 12.27
C LYS A 90 -6.02 20.80 10.95
N GLU A 91 -4.94 21.45 10.52
CA GLU A 91 -4.88 22.13 9.22
C GLU A 91 -5.04 21.14 8.06
N PHE A 92 -4.37 19.99 8.12
CA PHE A 92 -4.50 18.95 7.11
C PHE A 92 -5.94 18.40 7.04
N GLU A 93 -6.58 18.15 8.17
CA GLU A 93 -7.98 17.72 8.22
C GLU A 93 -8.92 18.78 7.64
N ALA A 94 -8.70 20.06 7.97
CA ALA A 94 -9.48 21.17 7.40
C ALA A 94 -9.30 21.26 5.87
N GLN A 95 -8.07 21.12 5.36
CA GLN A 95 -7.80 21.10 3.92
C GLN A 95 -8.45 19.90 3.22
N LYS A 96 -8.43 18.72 3.86
CA LYS A 96 -9.09 17.52 3.35
C LYS A 96 -10.60 17.69 3.25
N ILE A 97 -11.23 18.28 4.27
CA ILE A 97 -12.66 18.59 4.27
C ILE A 97 -12.97 19.59 3.14
N PHE A 98 -12.18 20.65 3.02
CA PHE A 98 -12.34 21.67 1.98
C PHE A 98 -12.24 21.08 0.56
N LEU A 99 -11.25 20.22 0.30
CA LEU A 99 -11.09 19.56 -1.00
C LEU A 99 -12.24 18.60 -1.32
N ASN A 100 -12.73 17.87 -0.32
CA ASN A 100 -13.88 16.99 -0.50
C ASN A 100 -15.15 17.79 -0.83
N GLU A 101 -15.40 18.90 -0.14
CA GLU A 101 -16.53 19.78 -0.42
C GLU A 101 -16.43 20.39 -1.82
N LYS A 102 -15.22 20.80 -2.24
CA LYS A 102 -14.97 21.30 -3.60
C LYS A 102 -15.25 20.23 -4.66
N LEU A 103 -14.77 19.00 -4.46
CA LEU A 103 -15.02 17.87 -5.35
C LEU A 103 -16.50 17.50 -5.43
N GLU A 104 -17.23 17.58 -4.31
CA GLU A 104 -18.67 17.32 -4.29
C GLU A 104 -19.44 18.38 -5.07
N LYS A 105 -19.06 19.66 -4.92
CA LYS A 105 -19.62 20.76 -5.72
C LYS A 105 -19.34 20.56 -7.21
N GLU A 106 -18.10 20.26 -7.60
CA GLU A 106 -17.73 20.00 -9.00
C GLU A 106 -18.49 18.79 -9.59
N LYS A 107 -18.60 17.68 -8.84
CA LYS A 107 -19.41 16.52 -9.27
C LYS A 107 -20.87 16.88 -9.47
N SER A 108 -21.46 17.65 -8.55
CA SER A 108 -22.85 18.08 -8.67
C SER A 108 -23.07 18.99 -9.88
N GLN A 109 -22.09 19.83 -10.21
CA GLN A 109 -22.14 20.72 -11.37
C GLN A 109 -21.99 19.93 -12.67
N ILE A 110 -21.05 18.97 -12.73
CA ILE A 110 -20.88 18.09 -13.90
C ILE A 110 -22.17 17.30 -14.14
N ALA A 111 -22.75 16.69 -13.11
CA ALA A 111 -23.99 15.93 -13.22
C ALA A 111 -25.15 16.79 -13.78
N ARG A 112 -25.30 18.03 -13.30
CA ARG A 112 -26.31 18.97 -13.84
C ARG A 112 -26.05 19.32 -15.31
N SER A 113 -24.79 19.59 -15.67
CA SER A 113 -24.44 19.91 -17.06
C SER A 113 -24.59 18.73 -18.02
N GLU A 114 -24.37 17.50 -17.55
CA GLU A 114 -24.60 16.28 -18.33
C GLU A 114 -26.09 16.00 -18.51
N GLU A 115 -26.91 16.24 -17.48
CA GLU A 115 -28.37 16.13 -17.56
C GLU A 115 -28.95 17.13 -18.57
N GLU A 116 -28.52 18.39 -18.51
CA GLU A 116 -28.92 19.44 -19.46
C GLU A 116 -28.52 19.06 -20.90
N ARG A 117 -27.29 18.57 -21.10
CA ARG A 117 -26.82 18.09 -22.41
C ARG A 117 -27.62 16.89 -22.92
N LEU A 118 -28.04 15.99 -22.05
CA LEU A 118 -28.88 14.83 -22.42
C LEU A 118 -30.30 15.26 -22.79
N GLU A 119 -30.87 16.24 -22.09
CA GLU A 119 -32.16 16.84 -22.45
C GLU A 119 -32.10 17.53 -23.80
N ASP A 120 -31.06 18.32 -24.06
CA ASP A 120 -30.85 18.97 -25.37
C ASP A 120 -30.72 17.94 -26.50
N MET A 121 -29.96 16.87 -26.27
CA MET A 121 -29.80 15.79 -27.26
C MET A 121 -31.12 15.05 -27.52
N ARG A 122 -31.94 14.83 -26.49
CA ARG A 122 -33.29 14.24 -26.64
C ARG A 122 -34.21 15.16 -27.41
N LEU A 123 -34.17 16.47 -27.14
CA LEU A 123 -34.95 17.47 -27.87
C LEU A 123 -34.51 17.54 -29.34
N GLU A 124 -33.21 17.53 -29.62
CA GLU A 124 -32.69 17.54 -30.98
C GLU A 124 -33.05 16.25 -31.73
N MET A 125 -32.91 15.08 -31.11
CA MET A 125 -33.31 13.80 -31.70
C MET A 125 -34.81 13.75 -31.98
N SER A 126 -35.64 14.27 -31.06
CA SER A 126 -37.09 14.39 -31.27
C SER A 126 -37.41 15.28 -32.47
N LYS A 127 -36.75 16.44 -32.60
CA LYS A 127 -36.90 17.33 -33.77
C LYS A 127 -36.46 16.65 -35.08
N ARG A 128 -35.35 15.90 -35.07
CA ARG A 128 -34.89 15.15 -36.25
C ARG A 128 -35.86 14.05 -36.65
N LEU A 129 -36.40 13.30 -35.68
CA LEU A 129 -37.41 12.27 -35.92
C LEU A 129 -38.69 12.87 -36.50
N GLN A 130 -39.17 13.98 -35.94
CA GLN A 130 -40.34 14.69 -36.46
C GLN A 130 -40.12 15.18 -37.89
N LYS A 131 -38.93 15.74 -38.18
CA LYS A 131 -38.58 16.17 -39.53
C LYS A 131 -38.53 14.99 -40.51
N MET A 132 -37.89 13.89 -40.12
CA MET A 132 -37.81 12.68 -40.95
C MET A 132 -39.20 12.07 -41.19
N GLU A 133 -40.08 12.08 -40.19
CA GLU A 133 -41.47 11.64 -40.36
C GLU A 133 -42.20 12.54 -41.37
N GLN A 134 -42.04 13.86 -41.26
CA GLN A 134 -42.61 14.82 -42.19
C GLN A 134 -42.09 14.61 -43.63
N ASP A 135 -40.77 14.45 -43.80
CA ASP A 135 -40.13 14.21 -45.09
C ASP A 135 -40.64 12.89 -45.71
N LEU A 136 -40.80 11.82 -44.93
CA LEU A 136 -41.35 10.54 -45.39
C LEU A 136 -42.81 10.67 -45.84
N ILE A 137 -43.63 11.44 -45.12
CA ILE A 137 -45.02 11.70 -45.51
C ILE A 137 -45.05 12.49 -46.81
N GLU A 138 -44.20 13.50 -46.96
CA GLU A 138 -44.08 14.29 -48.19
C GLU A 138 -43.64 13.43 -49.38
N ASP A 139 -42.71 12.51 -49.16
CA ASP A 139 -42.27 11.53 -50.16
C ASP A 139 -43.40 10.58 -50.60
N VAL A 140 -44.18 10.07 -49.66
CA VAL A 140 -45.36 9.25 -49.96
C VAL A 140 -46.41 10.07 -50.72
N MET A 141 -46.64 11.32 -50.31
CA MET A 141 -47.57 12.23 -50.97
C MET A 141 -47.16 12.56 -52.41
N SER A 142 -45.87 12.79 -52.66
CA SER A 142 -45.36 13.10 -54.00
C SER A 142 -45.41 11.88 -54.93
N LYS A 143 -45.13 10.68 -54.40
CA LYS A 143 -45.15 9.41 -55.17
C LYS A 143 -46.53 8.79 -55.33
N ARG A 144 -47.58 9.32 -54.66
CA ARG A 144 -48.95 8.76 -54.68
C ARG A 144 -49.47 8.50 -56.10
N LEU A 145 -49.27 9.44 -57.02
CA LEU A 145 -49.78 9.34 -58.38
C LEU A 145 -49.03 8.27 -59.19
N SER A 146 -47.72 8.11 -58.94
CA SER A 146 -46.94 7.02 -59.53
C SER A 146 -47.43 5.68 -59.01
N MET A 147 -47.62 5.55 -57.69
CA MET A 147 -48.14 4.30 -57.10
C MET A 147 -49.51 3.92 -57.65
N ILE A 148 -50.43 4.88 -57.81
CA ILE A 148 -51.74 4.63 -58.42
C ILE A 148 -51.57 4.08 -59.84
N LYS A 149 -50.69 4.68 -60.65
CA LYS A 149 -50.41 4.22 -62.01
C LYS A 149 -49.75 2.84 -62.03
N ASP A 150 -48.78 2.59 -61.17
CA ASP A 150 -48.06 1.30 -61.11
C ASP A 150 -48.98 0.16 -60.68
N ILE A 151 -49.83 0.40 -59.67
CA ILE A 151 -50.86 -0.56 -59.24
C ILE A 151 -51.85 -0.79 -60.38
N HIS A 152 -52.32 0.27 -61.04
CA HIS A 152 -53.24 0.15 -62.17
C HIS A 152 -52.64 -0.67 -63.32
N MET A 153 -51.38 -0.42 -63.70
CA MET A 153 -50.65 -1.17 -64.72
C MET A 153 -50.40 -2.63 -64.33
N ALA A 154 -50.22 -2.92 -63.04
CA ALA A 154 -50.08 -4.29 -62.54
C ALA A 154 -51.40 -5.05 -62.62
N VAL A 155 -52.51 -4.40 -62.24
CA VAL A 155 -53.86 -4.97 -62.35
C VAL A 155 -54.24 -5.19 -63.81
N GLU A 156 -53.92 -4.24 -64.70
CA GLU A 156 -54.13 -4.37 -66.14
C GLU A 156 -53.40 -5.60 -66.71
N ARG A 157 -52.12 -5.77 -66.36
CA ARG A 157 -51.30 -6.91 -66.82
C ARG A 157 -51.90 -8.26 -66.45
N GLU A 158 -52.53 -8.39 -65.29
CA GLU A 158 -53.20 -9.63 -64.88
C GLU A 158 -54.62 -9.75 -65.45
N ALA A 159 -55.37 -8.66 -65.51
CA ALA A 159 -56.73 -8.65 -66.03
C ALA A 159 -56.80 -9.07 -67.51
N VAL A 160 -55.90 -8.56 -68.35
CA VAL A 160 -55.85 -8.87 -69.79
C VAL A 160 -55.56 -10.35 -70.08
N LYS A 161 -55.02 -11.11 -69.11
CA LYS A 161 -54.84 -12.57 -69.24
C LYS A 161 -56.15 -13.35 -69.09
N VAL A 162 -57.16 -12.76 -68.45
CA VAL A 162 -58.40 -13.44 -68.04
C VAL A 162 -59.63 -12.83 -68.72
N MET A 163 -59.55 -11.61 -69.22
CA MET A 163 -60.65 -10.93 -69.92
C MET A 163 -60.22 -10.34 -71.27
N THR A 164 -61.18 -10.14 -72.17
CA THR A 164 -60.91 -9.50 -73.46
C THR A 164 -60.63 -8.00 -73.28
N VAL A 165 -59.82 -7.43 -74.18
CA VAL A 165 -59.43 -6.01 -74.14
C VAL A 165 -60.66 -5.08 -74.18
N ALA A 166 -61.72 -5.47 -74.89
CA ALA A 166 -62.94 -4.68 -75.00
C ALA A 166 -63.71 -4.59 -73.67
N ASP A 167 -63.67 -5.64 -72.85
CA ASP A 167 -64.33 -5.66 -71.54
C ASP A 167 -63.47 -4.99 -70.46
N TRP A 168 -62.15 -5.11 -70.54
CA TRP A 168 -61.21 -4.37 -69.68
C TRP A 168 -61.40 -2.86 -69.84
N ASN A 169 -61.52 -2.36 -71.07
CA ASN A 169 -61.70 -0.92 -71.31
C ASN A 169 -62.97 -0.35 -70.66
N LYS A 170 -64.02 -1.16 -70.44
CA LYS A 170 -65.25 -0.73 -69.75
C LYS A 170 -65.08 -0.63 -68.23
N VAL A 171 -64.19 -1.44 -67.64
CA VAL A 171 -64.02 -1.57 -66.18
C VAL A 171 -62.75 -0.87 -65.67
N SER A 172 -61.76 -0.65 -66.54
CA SER A 172 -60.45 -0.06 -66.24
C SER A 172 -60.56 1.29 -65.53
N GLN A 173 -61.42 2.19 -66.03
CA GLN A 173 -61.65 3.50 -65.39
C GLN A 173 -62.25 3.35 -63.98
N GLN A 174 -63.18 2.41 -63.77
CA GLN A 174 -63.76 2.18 -62.44
C GLN A 174 -62.73 1.62 -61.46
N ILE A 175 -61.88 0.69 -61.91
CA ILE A 175 -60.79 0.15 -61.10
C ILE A 175 -59.75 1.23 -60.78
N GLN A 176 -59.40 2.10 -61.74
CA GLN A 176 -58.50 3.21 -61.51
C GLN A 176 -59.03 4.16 -60.43
N THR A 177 -60.32 4.51 -60.48
CA THR A 177 -60.98 5.35 -59.46
C THR A 177 -60.96 4.66 -58.09
N GLN A 178 -61.25 3.36 -58.01
CA GLN A 178 -61.20 2.62 -56.74
C GLN A 178 -59.78 2.53 -56.16
N ILE A 179 -58.76 2.34 -57.02
CA ILE A 179 -57.35 2.38 -56.59
C ILE A 179 -57.00 3.77 -56.08
N GLN A 180 -57.42 4.82 -56.78
CA GLN A 180 -57.20 6.19 -56.37
C GLN A 180 -57.85 6.49 -55.02
N GLU A 181 -59.11 6.13 -54.82
CA GLU A 181 -59.83 6.32 -53.55
C GLU A 181 -59.19 5.52 -52.40
N ALA A 182 -58.76 4.27 -52.66
CA ALA A 182 -58.11 3.45 -51.65
C ALA A 182 -56.72 3.99 -51.27
N VAL A 183 -55.93 4.43 -52.24
CA VAL A 183 -54.61 5.04 -52.00
C VAL A 183 -54.76 6.40 -51.33
N GLU A 184 -55.67 7.26 -51.78
CA GLU A 184 -55.95 8.55 -51.16
C GLU A 184 -56.52 8.39 -49.75
N GLY A 185 -57.40 7.42 -49.51
CA GLY A 185 -57.90 7.11 -48.18
C GLY A 185 -56.81 6.64 -47.22
N ARG A 186 -55.87 5.81 -47.70
CA ARG A 186 -54.72 5.37 -46.90
C ARG A 186 -53.71 6.49 -46.66
N VAL A 187 -53.40 7.27 -47.67
CA VAL A 187 -52.49 8.42 -47.57
C VAL A 187 -53.07 9.51 -46.68
N ALA A 188 -54.37 9.80 -46.76
CA ALA A 188 -55.07 10.69 -45.85
C ALA A 188 -55.10 10.15 -44.42
N SER A 189 -55.27 8.83 -44.24
CA SER A 189 -55.18 8.21 -42.91
C SER A 189 -53.77 8.29 -42.31
N ILE A 190 -52.71 8.16 -43.13
CA ILE A 190 -51.31 8.32 -42.71
C ILE A 190 -51.03 9.79 -42.36
N SER A 191 -51.44 10.72 -43.23
CA SER A 191 -51.31 12.16 -42.98
C SER A 191 -52.10 12.62 -41.75
N GLN A 192 -53.31 12.09 -41.52
CA GLN A 192 -54.11 12.39 -40.33
C GLN A 192 -53.55 11.72 -39.06
N SER A 193 -53.01 10.51 -39.12
CA SER A 193 -52.40 9.86 -37.95
C SER A 193 -51.09 10.54 -37.53
N SER A 194 -50.35 11.13 -38.47
CA SER A 194 -49.19 11.98 -38.19
C SER A 194 -49.55 13.43 -37.83
N ALA A 195 -50.66 13.98 -38.34
CA ALA A 195 -51.14 15.30 -37.92
C ALA A 195 -51.84 15.28 -36.55
N THR A 196 -52.51 14.19 -36.19
CA THR A 196 -53.21 14.05 -34.90
C THR A 196 -52.33 13.58 -33.75
N THR A 197 -51.07 13.23 -34.01
CA THR A 197 -50.06 12.98 -32.96
C THR A 197 -49.47 14.26 -32.37
N THR A 198 -49.88 15.45 -32.86
CA THR A 198 -49.46 16.76 -32.30
C THR A 198 -50.51 17.47 -31.42
N LYS A 199 -51.68 16.87 -31.15
CA LYS A 199 -52.62 17.35 -30.10
C LYS A 199 -53.14 16.19 -29.25
N PRO A 200 -53.30 16.40 -27.92
CA PRO A 200 -53.29 15.33 -26.93
C PRO A 200 -54.42 14.34 -27.18
N VAL A 201 -54.05 13.08 -27.33
CA VAL A 201 -54.94 11.92 -27.38
C VAL A 201 -56.03 12.09 -26.33
N ASP A 202 -57.29 12.04 -26.76
CA ASP A 202 -58.47 12.12 -25.90
C ASP A 202 -58.38 11.06 -24.78
N ILE A 203 -58.03 11.58 -23.60
CA ILE A 203 -57.42 10.84 -22.51
C ILE A 203 -58.46 9.95 -21.83
N VAL A 204 -59.76 10.09 -22.10
CA VAL A 204 -60.82 9.53 -21.24
C VAL A 204 -61.22 8.09 -21.60
N LYS A 205 -61.29 7.75 -22.89
CA LYS A 205 -61.64 6.38 -23.33
C LYS A 205 -60.43 5.46 -23.38
N LYS A 206 -59.25 6.00 -23.75
CA LYS A 206 -57.97 5.30 -23.56
C LYS A 206 -57.62 5.15 -22.08
N ARG A 207 -57.91 6.13 -21.19
CA ARG A 207 -57.73 5.95 -19.72
C ARG A 207 -58.52 4.80 -19.12
N LYS A 208 -59.65 4.33 -19.65
CA LYS A 208 -60.35 3.21 -18.96
C LYS A 208 -59.70 1.86 -19.25
N THR A 209 -59.30 1.63 -20.49
CA THR A 209 -58.58 0.41 -20.90
C THR A 209 -57.09 0.48 -20.58
N GLU A 210 -56.48 1.67 -20.66
CA GLU A 210 -55.14 1.94 -20.12
C GLU A 210 -55.17 1.93 -18.59
N LYS A 211 -56.13 2.51 -17.85
CA LYS A 211 -56.16 2.33 -16.38
C LYS A 211 -56.26 0.87 -16.01
N LEU A 212 -57.04 0.04 -16.72
CA LEU A 212 -57.09 -1.40 -16.43
C LEU A 212 -55.75 -2.09 -16.73
N ARG A 213 -55.06 -1.71 -17.81
CA ARG A 213 -53.71 -2.22 -18.14
C ARG A 213 -52.62 -1.66 -17.22
N TRP A 214 -52.70 -0.41 -16.78
CA TRP A 214 -51.79 0.24 -15.85
C TRP A 214 -52.08 -0.14 -14.40
N THR A 215 -53.31 -0.55 -14.03
CA THR A 215 -53.60 -1.12 -12.71
C THR A 215 -53.19 -2.58 -12.65
N THR A 216 -53.33 -3.36 -13.73
CA THR A 216 -52.82 -4.74 -13.78
C THR A 216 -51.30 -4.78 -13.93
N MET A 217 -50.72 -3.95 -14.81
CA MET A 217 -49.26 -3.80 -14.92
C MET A 217 -48.67 -3.06 -13.72
N GLY A 218 -49.42 -2.17 -13.07
CA GLY A 218 -49.06 -1.50 -11.82
C GLY A 218 -49.21 -2.40 -10.60
N LEU A 219 -50.14 -3.37 -10.59
CA LEU A 219 -50.19 -4.45 -9.60
C LEU A 219 -49.05 -5.45 -9.82
N ALA A 220 -48.72 -5.77 -11.07
CA ALA A 220 -47.59 -6.66 -11.37
C ALA A 220 -46.24 -6.00 -11.07
N MET A 221 -46.04 -4.75 -11.49
CA MET A 221 -44.87 -3.96 -11.09
C MET A 221 -44.89 -3.60 -9.61
N GLY A 222 -46.05 -3.40 -9.00
CA GLY A 222 -46.21 -3.16 -7.57
C GLY A 222 -45.88 -4.41 -6.75
N ALA A 223 -46.26 -5.61 -7.23
CA ALA A 223 -45.87 -6.87 -6.63
C ALA A 223 -44.37 -7.14 -6.82
N LEU A 224 -43.82 -6.90 -8.01
CA LEU A 224 -42.38 -7.02 -8.25
C LEU A 224 -41.57 -5.98 -7.45
N ALA A 225 -42.07 -4.76 -7.31
CA ALA A 225 -41.48 -3.73 -6.48
C ALA A 225 -41.66 -4.05 -4.99
N TYR A 226 -42.76 -4.69 -4.58
CA TYR A 226 -42.99 -5.17 -3.21
C TYR A 226 -42.05 -6.33 -2.86
N PHE A 227 -41.85 -7.28 -3.78
CA PHE A 227 -40.85 -8.35 -3.62
C PHE A 227 -39.43 -7.81 -3.67
N ALA A 228 -39.11 -6.90 -4.59
CA ALA A 228 -37.80 -6.26 -4.64
C ALA A 228 -37.56 -5.39 -3.40
N THR A 229 -38.57 -4.68 -2.89
CA THR A 229 -38.45 -3.94 -1.63
C THR A 229 -38.41 -4.85 -0.43
N GLN A 230 -39.06 -6.02 -0.41
CA GLN A 230 -38.86 -7.01 0.66
C GLN A 230 -37.46 -7.60 0.62
N VAL A 231 -36.94 -7.96 -0.55
CA VAL A 231 -35.56 -8.48 -0.70
C VAL A 231 -34.54 -7.39 -0.33
N VAL A 232 -34.75 -6.14 -0.76
CA VAL A 232 -33.89 -5.01 -0.39
C VAL A 232 -34.05 -4.66 1.09
N LEU A 233 -35.26 -4.72 1.68
CA LEU A 233 -35.46 -4.47 3.11
C LEU A 233 -34.89 -5.59 3.97
N GLU A 234 -34.92 -6.85 3.53
CA GLU A 234 -34.24 -7.96 4.21
C GLU A 234 -32.72 -7.85 4.08
N GLN A 235 -32.23 -7.38 2.93
CA GLN A 235 -30.81 -7.15 2.70
C GLN A 235 -30.30 -5.90 3.44
N VAL A 236 -31.11 -4.85 3.58
CA VAL A 236 -30.82 -3.64 4.39
C VAL A 236 -31.03 -3.89 5.89
N LYS A 237 -31.96 -4.76 6.30
CA LYS A 237 -32.06 -5.23 7.69
C LYS A 237 -30.91 -6.16 8.09
N ARG A 238 -30.29 -6.85 7.12
CA ARG A 238 -29.03 -7.60 7.31
C ARG A 238 -27.80 -6.67 7.28
N ASP A 239 -27.78 -5.68 6.39
CA ASP A 239 -26.74 -4.66 6.30
C ASP A 239 -27.12 -3.41 7.11
N ASN A 240 -26.88 -3.45 8.42
CA ASN A 240 -27.04 -2.30 9.33
C ASN A 240 -26.13 -1.08 9.00
N ASN A 241 -25.44 -1.04 7.85
CA ASN A 241 -24.67 0.12 7.39
C ASN A 241 -24.46 0.15 5.86
N PRO A 242 -25.34 0.77 5.07
CA PRO A 242 -25.17 0.93 3.61
C PRO A 242 -23.97 1.82 3.23
N LEU A 243 -23.45 2.62 4.17
CA LEU A 243 -22.20 3.38 3.99
C LEU A 243 -20.96 2.47 4.06
N GLN A 244 -20.99 1.40 4.88
CA GLN A 244 -19.87 0.47 4.96
C GLN A 244 -19.77 -0.39 3.71
N SER A 245 -20.88 -0.83 3.10
CA SER A 245 -20.81 -1.65 1.88
C SER A 245 -20.25 -0.87 0.68
N ARG A 246 -20.57 0.42 0.55
CA ARG A 246 -19.96 1.31 -0.45
C ARG A 246 -18.50 1.62 -0.15
N ALA A 247 -18.15 1.89 1.11
CA ALA A 247 -16.76 2.08 1.53
C ALA A 247 -15.91 0.82 1.32
N VAL A 248 -16.47 -0.37 1.55
CA VAL A 248 -15.80 -1.66 1.30
C VAL A 248 -15.66 -1.92 -0.21
N ALA A 249 -16.67 -1.59 -1.02
CA ALA A 249 -16.56 -1.70 -2.47
C ALA A 249 -15.52 -0.74 -3.05
N GLU A 250 -15.45 0.49 -2.54
CA GLU A 250 -14.44 1.47 -2.94
C GLU A 250 -13.04 1.08 -2.42
N ALA A 251 -12.93 0.56 -1.20
CA ALA A 251 -11.69 0.02 -0.66
C ALA A 251 -11.20 -1.19 -1.47
N LYS A 252 -12.10 -2.09 -1.88
CA LYS A 252 -11.78 -3.21 -2.77
C LYS A 252 -11.30 -2.73 -4.14
N LYS A 253 -11.99 -1.77 -4.77
CA LYS A 253 -11.52 -1.19 -6.04
C LYS A 253 -10.15 -0.53 -5.92
N ARG A 254 -9.92 0.22 -4.83
CA ARG A 254 -8.59 0.80 -4.55
C ARG A 254 -7.54 -0.28 -4.32
N GLN A 255 -7.89 -1.37 -3.63
CA GLN A 255 -6.99 -2.49 -3.41
C GLN A 255 -6.66 -3.21 -4.72
N GLU A 256 -7.63 -3.45 -5.59
CA GLU A 256 -7.45 -4.03 -6.91
C GLU A 256 -6.61 -3.12 -7.82
N ASP A 257 -6.83 -1.79 -7.79
CA ASP A 257 -6.02 -0.82 -8.52
C ASP A 257 -4.58 -0.77 -7.98
N LEU A 258 -4.38 -0.86 -6.67
CA LEU A 258 -3.06 -0.95 -6.06
C LEU A 258 -2.37 -2.25 -6.45
N GLU A 259 -3.08 -3.38 -6.47
CA GLU A 259 -2.57 -4.70 -6.87
C GLU A 259 -2.19 -4.72 -8.36
N ARG A 260 -3.00 -4.13 -9.24
CA ARG A 260 -2.67 -3.99 -10.67
C ARG A 260 -1.47 -3.10 -10.92
N ARG A 261 -1.27 -2.09 -10.07
CA ARG A 261 -0.12 -1.19 -10.16
C ARG A 261 1.12 -1.74 -9.46
N ARG A 262 1.03 -2.83 -8.68
CA ARG A 262 2.19 -3.37 -7.94
C ARG A 262 3.39 -3.55 -8.84
N PHE A 263 4.55 -3.19 -8.31
CA PHE A 263 5.83 -3.31 -8.99
C PHE A 263 6.17 -4.79 -9.24
N ASN A 264 5.91 -5.25 -10.46
CA ASN A 264 6.26 -6.60 -10.91
C ASN A 264 7.04 -6.53 -12.23
N PRO A 265 8.35 -6.24 -12.19
CA PRO A 265 9.16 -6.15 -13.38
C PRO A 265 9.34 -7.54 -14.05
N PRO A 266 9.63 -7.58 -15.36
CA PRO A 266 9.93 -8.82 -16.06
C PRO A 266 11.16 -9.48 -15.44
N GLN A 267 11.05 -10.78 -15.15
CA GLN A 267 12.11 -11.58 -14.52
C GLN A 267 12.84 -12.42 -15.59
N ALA A 268 14.16 -12.45 -15.49
CA ALA A 268 15.05 -13.29 -16.28
C ALA A 268 15.55 -14.48 -15.43
N GLU A 269 16.10 -15.49 -16.09
CA GLU A 269 16.71 -16.64 -15.40
C GLU A 269 18.15 -16.37 -14.94
N GLU A 270 18.81 -15.37 -15.53
CA GLU A 270 20.19 -15.03 -15.19
C GLU A 270 20.28 -14.33 -13.84
N VAL A 271 21.21 -14.80 -13.00
CA VAL A 271 21.58 -14.14 -11.74
C VAL A 271 22.37 -12.88 -12.02
N LYS A 272 21.93 -11.76 -11.44
CA LYS A 272 22.61 -10.47 -11.54
C LYS A 272 23.70 -10.34 -10.46
N ASP A 273 24.56 -9.34 -10.58
CA ASP A 273 25.71 -9.19 -9.66
C ASP A 273 25.34 -8.57 -8.31
N SER A 274 24.27 -7.76 -8.28
CA SER A 274 23.69 -7.20 -7.06
C SER A 274 22.60 -8.13 -6.50
N TYR A 275 22.54 -8.27 -5.18
CA TYR A 275 21.46 -9.00 -4.51
C TYR A 275 20.12 -8.30 -4.73
N THR A 276 20.10 -6.97 -4.71
CA THR A 276 18.89 -6.18 -5.01
C THR A 276 18.35 -6.53 -6.38
N ASP A 277 19.21 -6.49 -7.40
CA ASP A 277 18.79 -6.78 -8.77
C ASP A 277 18.42 -8.26 -8.95
N SER A 278 19.08 -9.18 -8.25
CA SER A 278 18.74 -10.62 -8.31
C SER A 278 17.37 -10.93 -7.67
N VAL A 279 17.05 -10.32 -6.52
CA VAL A 279 15.74 -10.50 -5.88
C VAL A 279 14.59 -9.92 -6.72
N ILE A 280 14.87 -8.87 -7.49
CA ILE A 280 13.86 -8.16 -8.28
C ILE A 280 13.68 -8.81 -9.65
N TYR A 281 14.78 -9.05 -10.36
CA TYR A 281 14.78 -9.44 -11.76
C TYR A 281 15.13 -10.90 -12.00
N THR A 282 15.55 -11.70 -11.01
CA THR A 282 15.81 -13.12 -11.20
C THR A 282 14.62 -13.96 -10.73
N ARG A 283 14.16 -14.87 -11.59
CA ARG A 283 13.00 -15.72 -11.30
C ARG A 283 13.29 -16.69 -10.16
N ASN A 284 12.36 -16.80 -9.21
CA ASN A 284 12.40 -17.72 -8.06
C ASN A 284 13.68 -17.59 -7.18
N PHE A 285 14.41 -16.48 -7.27
CA PHE A 285 15.64 -16.28 -6.51
C PHE A 285 15.40 -16.33 -4.99
N ALA A 286 14.48 -15.50 -4.50
CA ALA A 286 14.12 -15.48 -3.08
C ALA A 286 13.50 -16.81 -2.60
N GLU A 287 12.75 -17.49 -3.46
CA GLU A 287 12.10 -18.78 -3.13
C GLU A 287 13.13 -19.90 -2.96
N ILE A 288 14.12 -19.99 -3.86
CA ILE A 288 15.21 -20.96 -3.75
C ILE A 288 16.06 -20.67 -2.52
N TYR A 289 16.34 -19.40 -2.21
CA TYR A 289 17.05 -19.01 -0.99
C TYR A 289 16.26 -19.29 0.29
N ALA A 290 14.93 -19.33 0.22
CA ALA A 290 14.08 -19.69 1.36
C ALA A 290 13.99 -21.21 1.60
N ASP A 291 14.40 -22.02 0.62
CA ASP A 291 14.36 -23.47 0.71
C ASP A 291 15.43 -24.02 1.67
N GLN A 292 14.98 -24.80 2.65
CA GLN A 292 15.83 -25.33 3.71
C GLN A 292 16.88 -26.32 3.18
N GLU A 293 16.56 -27.11 2.15
CA GLU A 293 17.52 -28.05 1.55
C GLU A 293 18.67 -27.30 0.85
N TYR A 294 18.33 -26.24 0.14
CA TYR A 294 19.31 -25.38 -0.52
C TYR A 294 20.22 -24.70 0.51
N GLN A 295 19.64 -24.12 1.57
CA GLN A 295 20.41 -23.48 2.63
C GLN A 295 21.41 -24.43 3.30
N GLN A 296 21.02 -25.68 3.56
CA GLN A 296 21.93 -26.67 4.15
C GLN A 296 23.07 -27.06 3.22
N ARG A 297 22.80 -27.22 1.92
CA ARG A 297 23.85 -27.52 0.92
C ARG A 297 24.78 -26.33 0.71
N LEU A 298 24.21 -25.14 0.58
CA LEU A 298 24.95 -23.89 0.47
C LEU A 298 25.84 -23.68 1.70
N TYR A 299 25.35 -23.97 2.91
CA TYR A 299 26.14 -23.90 4.14
C TYR A 299 27.37 -24.80 4.07
N LYS A 300 27.17 -26.10 3.82
CA LYS A 300 28.26 -27.08 3.75
C LYS A 300 29.29 -26.68 2.69
N ALA A 301 28.82 -26.28 1.50
CA ALA A 301 29.70 -25.89 0.40
C ALA A 301 30.45 -24.58 0.70
N THR A 302 29.78 -23.59 1.31
CA THR A 302 30.38 -22.31 1.70
C THR A 302 31.46 -22.49 2.76
N ALA A 303 31.15 -23.21 3.84
CA ALA A 303 32.12 -23.49 4.91
C ALA A 303 33.35 -24.21 4.36
N GLN A 304 33.15 -25.22 3.51
CA GLN A 304 34.25 -25.94 2.86
C GLN A 304 35.07 -25.04 1.92
N TYR A 305 34.41 -24.20 1.11
CA TYR A 305 35.09 -23.31 0.17
C TYR A 305 35.91 -22.23 0.87
N LEU A 306 35.35 -21.56 1.88
CA LEU A 306 36.01 -20.49 2.63
C LEU A 306 37.18 -21.03 3.46
N LEU A 307 37.03 -22.20 4.08
CA LEU A 307 38.10 -22.85 4.81
C LEU A 307 39.24 -23.28 3.87
N LYS A 308 38.92 -23.94 2.75
CA LYS A 308 39.94 -24.46 1.81
C LYS A 308 40.70 -23.35 1.08
N THR A 309 39.99 -22.33 0.62
CA THR A 309 40.56 -21.29 -0.26
C THR A 309 41.18 -20.15 0.52
N TRP A 310 40.53 -19.73 1.62
CA TRP A 310 40.89 -18.52 2.34
C TRP A 310 41.30 -18.76 3.80
N ARG A 311 41.21 -20.01 4.28
CA ARG A 311 41.47 -20.39 5.68
C ARG A 311 40.69 -19.56 6.69
N ILE A 312 39.42 -19.30 6.37
CA ILE A 312 38.50 -18.60 7.26
C ILE A 312 37.81 -19.63 8.16
N ASP A 313 37.68 -19.30 9.43
CA ASP A 313 37.02 -20.15 10.43
C ASP A 313 35.54 -20.38 10.09
N GLU A 314 35.01 -21.53 10.54
CA GLU A 314 33.61 -21.92 10.32
C GLU A 314 32.63 -20.90 10.91
N ASP A 315 32.92 -20.36 12.09
CA ASP A 315 32.08 -19.34 12.75
C ASP A 315 31.92 -18.07 11.90
N ARG A 316 33.02 -17.58 11.29
CA ARG A 316 32.95 -16.40 10.42
C ARG A 316 32.25 -16.71 9.11
N SER A 317 32.46 -17.90 8.57
CA SER A 317 31.77 -18.39 7.37
C SER A 317 30.26 -18.47 7.59
N LEU A 318 29.83 -18.96 8.76
CA LEU A 318 28.43 -19.02 9.17
C LEU A 318 27.83 -17.61 9.34
N GLN A 319 28.56 -16.67 9.95
CA GLN A 319 28.11 -15.28 10.10
C GLN A 319 27.88 -14.59 8.75
N VAL A 320 28.80 -14.77 7.79
CA VAL A 320 28.66 -14.21 6.43
C VAL A 320 27.46 -14.82 5.70
N LEU A 321 27.28 -16.13 5.82
CA LEU A 321 26.13 -16.81 5.22
C LEU A 321 24.81 -16.36 5.84
N ALA A 322 24.75 -16.25 7.17
CA ALA A 322 23.58 -15.75 7.88
C ALA A 322 23.24 -14.32 7.45
N ALA A 323 24.26 -13.47 7.28
CA ALA A 323 24.08 -12.13 6.74
C ALA A 323 23.55 -12.14 5.28
N SER A 324 23.99 -13.08 4.43
CA SER A 324 23.51 -13.22 3.05
C SER A 324 22.04 -13.64 3.02
N ASN A 325 21.68 -14.66 3.79
CA ASN A 325 20.31 -15.14 3.87
C ASN A 325 19.37 -14.07 4.45
N ALA A 326 19.80 -13.35 5.49
CA ALA A 326 19.04 -12.24 6.06
C ALA A 326 18.87 -11.10 5.04
N LEU A 327 19.92 -10.76 4.28
CA LEU A 327 19.86 -9.77 3.22
C LEU A 327 18.80 -10.13 2.17
N VAL A 328 18.83 -11.36 1.64
CA VAL A 328 17.87 -11.80 0.61
C VAL A 328 16.43 -11.76 1.14
N LYS A 329 16.21 -12.19 2.39
CA LYS A 329 14.89 -12.15 3.04
C LYS A 329 14.38 -10.71 3.23
N GLU A 330 15.22 -9.83 3.77
CA GLU A 330 14.85 -8.43 3.97
C GLU A 330 14.63 -7.68 2.64
N LEU A 331 15.41 -7.98 1.60
CA LEU A 331 15.20 -7.42 0.27
C LEU A 331 13.86 -7.88 -0.32
N GLN A 332 13.48 -9.15 -0.12
CA GLN A 332 12.18 -9.65 -0.54
C GLN A 332 11.02 -8.95 0.20
N ASP A 333 11.15 -8.74 1.52
CA ASP A 333 10.15 -8.02 2.31
C ASP A 333 10.05 -6.55 1.89
N ARG A 334 11.16 -5.91 1.53
CA ARG A 334 11.19 -4.53 1.02
C ARG A 334 10.57 -4.43 -0.37
N LYS A 335 10.83 -5.39 -1.26
CA LYS A 335 10.24 -5.47 -2.61
C LYS A 335 8.71 -5.42 -2.55
N VAL A 336 8.10 -6.19 -1.64
CA VAL A 336 6.64 -6.24 -1.46
C VAL A 336 6.07 -4.90 -0.96
N LYS A 337 6.88 -4.10 -0.26
CA LYS A 337 6.49 -2.79 0.30
C LYS A 337 6.73 -1.60 -0.65
N ILE A 338 7.31 -1.81 -1.83
CA ILE A 338 7.55 -0.72 -2.80
C ILE A 338 6.20 -0.20 -3.32
N HIS A 339 5.93 1.09 -3.09
CA HIS A 339 4.78 1.77 -3.66
C HIS A 339 5.00 2.01 -5.17
N PRO A 340 3.99 1.78 -6.02
CA PRO A 340 4.13 1.91 -7.47
C PRO A 340 4.50 3.32 -7.95
N ASP A 341 4.07 4.35 -7.24
CA ASP A 341 4.40 5.74 -7.59
C ASP A 341 5.85 6.11 -7.23
N PHE A 342 6.51 5.34 -6.35
CA PHE A 342 7.84 5.64 -5.80
C PHE A 342 8.83 4.49 -6.00
N ILE A 343 8.80 3.86 -7.18
CA ILE A 343 9.66 2.71 -7.49
C ILE A 343 11.14 3.07 -7.33
N LYS A 344 11.60 4.21 -7.87
CA LYS A 344 13.01 4.61 -7.82
C LYS A 344 13.54 4.77 -6.39
N ASP A 345 12.81 5.50 -5.55
CA ASP A 345 13.15 5.68 -4.14
C ASP A 345 13.14 4.34 -3.37
N GLY A 346 12.20 3.45 -3.68
CA GLY A 346 12.17 2.09 -3.13
C GLY A 346 13.42 1.28 -3.51
N LEU A 347 13.83 1.32 -4.77
CA LEU A 347 15.04 0.65 -5.27
C LEU A 347 16.32 1.23 -4.64
N ASP A 348 16.41 2.55 -4.51
CA ASP A 348 17.57 3.20 -3.90
C ASP A 348 17.71 2.83 -2.42
N LYS A 349 16.60 2.75 -1.68
CA LYS A 349 16.57 2.25 -0.30
C LYS A 349 17.02 0.79 -0.19
N MET A 350 16.65 -0.05 -1.16
CA MET A 350 17.10 -1.45 -1.20
C MET A 350 18.62 -1.54 -1.47
N ARG A 351 19.12 -0.76 -2.43
CA ARG A 351 20.56 -0.71 -2.75
C ARG A 351 21.40 -0.17 -1.60
N LEU A 352 20.91 0.84 -0.89
CA LEU A 352 21.57 1.36 0.32
C LEU A 352 21.67 0.28 1.40
N PHE A 353 20.58 -0.45 1.64
CA PHE A 353 20.54 -1.55 2.60
C PHE A 353 21.47 -2.71 2.21
N GLU A 354 21.50 -3.06 0.92
CA GLU A 354 22.47 -4.01 0.39
C GLU A 354 23.90 -3.53 0.66
N SER A 355 24.24 -2.29 0.30
CA SER A 355 25.58 -1.73 0.51
C SER A 355 26.02 -1.79 1.97
N GLN A 356 25.13 -1.48 2.92
CA GLN A 356 25.42 -1.57 4.35
C GLN A 356 25.70 -3.02 4.79
N THR A 357 24.90 -3.97 4.32
CA THR A 357 25.04 -5.37 4.70
C THR A 357 26.28 -6.01 4.07
N VAL A 358 26.57 -5.65 2.81
CA VAL A 358 27.77 -6.05 2.09
C VAL A 358 29.03 -5.48 2.76
N SER A 359 28.97 -4.25 3.28
CA SER A 359 30.06 -3.69 4.09
C SER A 359 30.29 -4.53 5.36
N ARG A 360 29.24 -4.93 6.07
CA ARG A 360 29.39 -5.82 7.25
C ARG A 360 30.00 -7.17 6.88
N MET A 361 29.61 -7.76 5.75
CA MET A 361 30.23 -9.00 5.25
C MET A 361 31.71 -8.82 4.93
N LYS A 362 32.07 -7.68 4.31
CA LYS A 362 33.47 -7.30 4.05
C LYS A 362 34.26 -7.22 5.34
N ASP A 363 33.70 -6.63 6.39
CA ASP A 363 34.35 -6.51 7.71
C ASP A 363 34.57 -7.89 8.35
N ILE A 364 33.61 -8.81 8.26
CA ILE A 364 33.73 -10.18 8.79
C ILE A 364 34.81 -10.98 8.04
N LEU A 365 34.84 -10.87 6.71
CA LEU A 365 35.82 -11.56 5.85
C LEU A 365 37.22 -10.91 5.90
N GLY A 366 37.28 -9.64 6.29
CA GLY A 366 38.50 -8.84 6.44
C GLY A 366 39.11 -8.32 5.13
N SER A 367 38.51 -8.59 3.97
CA SER A 367 39.00 -8.12 2.67
C SER A 367 37.92 -8.12 1.59
N GLU A 368 37.99 -7.13 0.70
CA GLU A 368 37.10 -7.00 -0.46
C GLU A 368 37.29 -8.12 -1.48
N VAL A 369 38.54 -8.57 -1.69
CA VAL A 369 38.84 -9.67 -2.62
C VAL A 369 38.19 -10.97 -2.15
N ARG A 370 38.16 -11.21 -0.83
CA ARG A 370 37.51 -12.39 -0.24
C ARG A 370 36.00 -12.32 -0.43
N LEU A 371 35.39 -11.16 -0.18
CA LEU A 371 33.97 -10.94 -0.41
C LEU A 371 33.58 -11.17 -1.88
N GLU A 372 34.35 -10.64 -2.82
CA GLU A 372 34.10 -10.84 -4.24
C GLU A 372 34.21 -12.32 -4.64
N SER A 373 35.23 -13.02 -4.11
CA SER A 373 35.39 -14.45 -4.36
C SER A 373 34.22 -15.28 -3.80
N PHE A 374 33.68 -14.88 -2.64
CA PHE A 374 32.51 -15.51 -2.03
C PHE A 374 31.27 -15.26 -2.89
N ARG A 375 31.03 -14.02 -3.35
CA ARG A 375 29.93 -13.69 -4.26
C ARG A 375 29.99 -14.48 -5.57
N ARG A 376 31.18 -14.62 -6.16
CA ARG A 376 31.38 -15.44 -7.37
C ARG A 376 31.06 -16.92 -7.12
N PHE A 377 31.52 -17.45 -5.99
CA PHE A 377 31.21 -18.81 -5.56
C PHE A 377 29.70 -19.01 -5.39
N GLU A 378 29.04 -18.12 -4.66
CA GLU A 378 27.59 -18.17 -4.40
C GLU A 378 26.79 -18.09 -5.70
N LYS A 379 27.15 -17.18 -6.61
CA LYS A 379 26.51 -17.06 -7.93
C LYS A 379 26.62 -18.34 -8.75
N ASN A 380 27.81 -18.96 -8.77
CA ASN A 380 28.02 -20.22 -9.48
C ASN A 380 27.22 -21.36 -8.83
N PHE A 381 27.23 -21.42 -7.49
CA PHE A 381 26.48 -22.43 -6.74
C PHE A 381 24.98 -22.34 -6.99
N TYR A 382 24.42 -21.13 -6.99
CA TYR A 382 23.01 -20.92 -7.33
C TYR A 382 22.70 -21.36 -8.76
N ARG A 383 23.55 -21.01 -9.72
CA ARG A 383 23.36 -21.40 -11.13
C ARG A 383 23.35 -22.93 -11.29
N ASP A 384 24.24 -23.63 -10.59
CA ASP A 384 24.29 -25.10 -10.60
C ASP A 384 23.04 -25.71 -9.96
N GLU A 385 22.54 -25.14 -8.87
CA GLU A 385 21.31 -25.60 -8.23
C GLU A 385 20.06 -25.36 -9.12
N VAL A 386 19.96 -24.20 -9.78
CA VAL A 386 18.87 -23.94 -10.74
C VAL A 386 18.90 -24.95 -11.88
N HIS A 387 20.09 -25.24 -12.41
CA HIS A 387 20.25 -26.26 -13.44
C HIS A 387 19.84 -27.65 -12.94
N ARG A 388 20.23 -28.01 -11.72
CA ARG A 388 19.85 -29.27 -11.08
C ARG A 388 18.34 -29.43 -10.90
N ARG A 389 17.66 -28.38 -10.44
CA ARG A 389 16.19 -28.38 -10.28
C ARG A 389 15.47 -28.52 -11.62
N ARG A 390 15.99 -27.87 -12.68
CA ARG A 390 15.46 -28.03 -14.04
C ARG A 390 15.55 -29.48 -14.52
N MET A 391 16.70 -30.13 -14.31
CA MET A 391 16.90 -31.53 -14.70
C MET A 391 16.07 -32.52 -13.87
N ALA A 392 15.59 -32.13 -12.68
CA ALA A 392 14.71 -32.94 -11.85
C ALA A 392 13.22 -32.76 -12.18
N GLN A 393 12.85 -31.71 -12.91
CA GLN A 393 11.46 -31.42 -13.33
C GLN A 393 11.14 -31.93 -14.75
N HIS A 394 12.18 -32.30 -15.51
CA HIS A 394 12.07 -33.04 -16.78
C HIS A 394 12.35 -34.52 -16.53
#